data_AF-A0A924PMX7-F1
#
_entry.id   AF-A0A924PMX7-F1
#
_cell.length_a   1.000
_cell.length_b   1.000
_cell.length_c   1.000
_cell.angle_alpha   90.00
_cell.angle_beta   90.00
_cell.angle_gamma   90.00
#
_symmetry.space_group_name_H-M   'P 1'
#
loop_
_entity.id
_entity.type
_entity.pdbx_description
1 polymer ?
#
loop_
_entity_poly.entity_id
_entity_poly.type
_entity_poly.pdbx_seq_one_letter_code
_entity_poly.pdbx_strand_id
1 'polypeptide(L)'
;MTQTNVVEKTDSIVAESADDVRFIKDESGLDFIEIENRFATAKLSLQGGHIMHWQPKHTAEPVLWMSDRSRFEVGRSIRGGIPLCWPWFGAHPTDSSLCMHG
;
A
#
# COMPACT_ATOMS: atom_id res chain seq x y z
N MET A 1 40.08 44.97 -19.81
CA MET A 1 38.73 44.67 -19.30
C MET A 1 38.10 43.68 -20.27
N THR A 2 38.18 42.39 -19.96
CA THR A 2 37.48 41.35 -20.72
C THR A 2 36.91 40.40 -19.67
N GLN A 3 35.59 40.47 -19.45
CA GLN A 3 34.92 39.55 -18.54
C GLN A 3 34.70 38.22 -19.26
N THR A 4 35.20 37.15 -18.64
CA THR A 4 34.92 35.77 -19.00
C THR A 4 33.55 35.39 -18.43
N ASN A 5 32.58 35.09 -19.30
CA ASN A 5 31.29 34.53 -18.87
C ASN A 5 31.48 33.05 -18.52
N VAL A 6 31.23 32.71 -17.25
CA VAL A 6 31.08 31.33 -16.79
C VAL A 6 29.66 30.88 -17.15
N VAL A 7 29.54 29.85 -17.98
CA VAL A 7 28.27 29.17 -18.25
C VAL A 7 27.98 28.28 -17.04
N GLU A 8 27.03 28.69 -16.21
CA GLU A 8 26.54 27.85 -15.11
C GLU A 8 25.80 26.63 -15.70
N LYS A 9 26.26 25.47 -15.25
CA LYS A 9 25.78 24.15 -15.58
C LYS A 9 24.36 24.02 -14.99
N THR A 10 23.35 23.88 -15.84
CA THR A 10 22.00 23.50 -15.43
C THR A 10 22.06 22.07 -14.93
N ASP A 11 22.28 21.89 -13.63
CA ASP A 11 22.01 20.64 -12.96
C ASP A 11 20.51 20.34 -13.08
N SER A 12 20.25 19.14 -13.57
CA SER A 12 18.98 18.47 -13.71
C SER A 12 17.95 18.85 -12.66
N ILE A 13 16.82 19.40 -13.10
CA ILE A 13 15.59 19.49 -12.32
C ILE A 13 15.06 18.06 -12.18
N VAL A 14 15.51 17.35 -11.15
CA VAL A 14 14.82 16.17 -10.66
C VAL A 14 13.58 16.73 -9.98
N ALA A 15 12.41 16.63 -10.61
CA ALA A 15 11.16 16.97 -9.96
C ALA A 15 11.05 16.09 -8.69
N GLU A 16 11.12 16.72 -7.52
CA GLU A 16 10.82 16.09 -6.25
C GLU A 16 9.33 15.70 -6.31
N SER A 17 9.03 14.43 -6.61
CA SER A 17 7.65 13.95 -6.61
C SER A 17 7.13 14.08 -5.18
N ALA A 18 6.14 14.94 -4.95
CA ALA A 18 5.51 15.07 -3.64
C ALA A 18 5.07 13.70 -3.13
N ASP A 19 5.50 13.36 -1.91
CA ASP A 19 5.00 12.20 -1.19
C ASP A 19 3.51 12.45 -0.92
N ASP A 20 2.64 11.63 -1.51
CA ASP A 20 1.20 11.79 -1.43
C ASP A 20 0.59 10.64 -0.63
N VAL A 21 -0.28 11.00 0.31
CA VAL A 21 -1.04 10.08 1.16
C VAL A 21 -2.50 10.48 1.06
N ARG A 22 -3.31 9.58 0.49
CA ARG A 22 -4.73 9.82 0.26
C ARG A 22 -5.56 8.86 1.10
N PHE A 23 -6.59 9.40 1.75
CA PHE A 23 -7.61 8.61 2.43
C PHE A 23 -8.82 8.53 1.52
N ILE A 24 -9.24 7.31 1.20
CA ILE A 24 -10.33 7.03 0.27
C ILE A 24 -11.31 6.06 0.90
N LYS A 25 -12.59 6.28 0.64
CA LYS A 25 -13.68 5.37 1.01
C LYS A 25 -14.28 4.78 -0.25
N ASP A 26 -14.47 3.46 -0.30
CA ASP A 26 -15.12 2.82 -1.45
C ASP A 26 -16.65 2.78 -1.30
N GLU A 27 -17.32 2.30 -2.35
CA GLU A 27 -18.79 2.14 -2.40
C GLU A 27 -19.30 1.10 -1.39
N SER A 28 -18.45 0.16 -0.97
CA SER A 28 -18.73 -0.84 0.07
C SER A 28 -18.60 -0.27 1.49
N GLY A 29 -18.17 0.98 1.63
CA GLY A 29 -17.99 1.68 2.90
C GLY A 29 -16.65 1.43 3.59
N LEU A 30 -15.72 0.70 2.96
CA LEU A 30 -14.38 0.46 3.48
C LEU A 30 -13.48 1.67 3.29
N ASP A 31 -12.66 1.94 4.30
CA ASP A 31 -11.65 2.99 4.27
C ASP A 31 -10.29 2.42 3.88
N PHE A 32 -9.60 3.15 3.01
CA PHE A 32 -8.27 2.81 2.53
C PHE A 32 -7.32 4.00 2.64
N ILE A 33 -6.04 3.68 2.68
CA ILE A 33 -4.95 4.62 2.49
C ILE A 33 -4.23 4.23 1.21
N GLU A 34 -4.06 5.20 0.31
CA GLU A 34 -3.18 5.09 -0.84
C GLU A 34 -1.95 5.97 -0.62
N ILE A 35 -0.79 5.40 -0.88
CA ILE A 35 0.51 6.07 -0.72
C ILE A 35 1.21 6.03 -2.07
N GLU A 36 1.66 7.18 -2.53
CA GLU A 36 2.55 7.29 -3.68
C GLU A 36 3.71 8.22 -3.33
N ASN A 37 4.93 7.73 -3.53
CA ASN A 37 6.13 8.54 -3.39
C ASN A 37 7.17 8.14 -4.44
N ARG A 38 8.33 8.79 -4.37
CA ARG A 38 9.47 8.51 -5.26
C ARG A 38 10.00 7.07 -5.17
N PHE A 39 9.66 6.32 -4.13
CA PHE A 39 10.18 4.97 -3.90
C PHE A 39 9.20 3.87 -4.27
N ALA A 40 7.91 4.06 -4.02
CA ALA A 40 6.89 3.03 -4.21
C ALA A 40 5.47 3.59 -4.33
N THR A 41 4.56 2.70 -4.72
CA THR A 41 3.12 2.85 -4.48
C THR A 41 2.66 1.79 -3.49
N ALA A 42 1.69 2.12 -2.65
CA ALA A 42 1.08 1.18 -1.71
C ALA A 42 -0.41 1.47 -1.50
N LYS A 43 -1.18 0.43 -1.17
CA LYS A 43 -2.59 0.54 -0.78
C LYS A 43 -2.87 -0.34 0.41
N LEU A 44 -3.53 0.22 1.42
CA LEU A 44 -3.86 -0.43 2.68
C LEU A 44 -5.35 -0.26 2.98
N SER A 45 -6.00 -1.30 3.47
CA SER A 45 -7.33 -1.22 4.07
C SER A 45 -7.20 -0.94 5.57
N LEU A 46 -7.98 0.01 6.10
CA LEU A 46 -8.04 0.25 7.54
C LEU A 46 -8.64 -0.95 8.29
N GLN A 47 -9.56 -1.68 7.65
CA GLN A 47 -10.02 -2.96 8.17
C GLN A 47 -8.85 -3.94 8.20
N GLY A 48 -8.51 -4.40 9.41
CA GLY A 48 -7.44 -5.37 9.65
C GLY A 48 -6.02 -4.82 9.42
N GLY A 49 -5.85 -3.51 9.19
CA GLY A 49 -4.54 -2.93 8.85
C GLY A 49 -3.90 -3.62 7.63
N HIS A 50 -4.71 -4.00 6.65
CA HIS A 50 -4.36 -4.98 5.63
C HIS A 50 -3.64 -4.31 4.45
N ILE A 51 -2.36 -4.61 4.25
CA ILE A 51 -1.59 -4.11 3.09
C ILE A 51 -1.96 -4.97 1.88
N MET A 52 -2.54 -4.34 0.86
CA MET A 52 -3.07 -5.04 -0.31
C MET A 52 -2.22 -4.85 -1.55
N HIS A 53 -1.51 -3.72 -1.64
CA HIS A 53 -0.63 -3.40 -2.76
C HIS A 53 0.66 -2.82 -2.24
N TRP A 54 1.76 -3.25 -2.85
CA TRP A 54 3.05 -2.61 -2.70
C TRP A 54 3.88 -2.85 -3.96
N GLN A 55 4.34 -1.78 -4.58
CA GLN A 55 5.18 -1.82 -5.76
C GLN A 55 6.26 -0.75 -5.68
N PRO A 56 7.52 -1.13 -5.44
CA PRO A 56 8.66 -0.24 -5.65
C PRO A 56 8.73 0.26 -7.09
N LYS A 57 9.12 1.54 -7.29
CA LYS A 57 9.17 2.15 -8.63
C LYS A 57 10.18 1.50 -9.58
N HIS A 58 11.11 0.69 -9.07
CA HIS A 58 12.10 -0.03 -9.87
C HIS A 58 11.66 -1.44 -10.29
N THR A 59 10.47 -1.90 -9.90
CA THR A 59 9.92 -3.20 -10.32
C THR A 59 8.82 -3.01 -11.36
N ALA A 60 8.77 -3.91 -12.33
CA ALA A 60 7.74 -3.89 -13.37
C ALA A 60 6.34 -4.22 -12.81
N GLU A 61 6.28 -5.16 -11.87
CA GLU A 61 5.04 -5.68 -11.31
C GLU A 61 4.94 -5.42 -9.79
N PRO A 62 3.72 -5.44 -9.22
CA PRO A 62 3.51 -5.44 -7.79
C PRO A 62 4.15 -6.63 -7.10
N VAL A 63 4.69 -6.42 -5.90
CA VAL A 63 5.34 -7.47 -5.11
C VAL A 63 4.30 -8.36 -4.42
N LEU A 64 3.18 -7.77 -4.00
CA LEU A 64 2.12 -8.47 -3.28
C LEU A 64 1.10 -9.03 -4.26
N TRP A 65 0.81 -10.32 -4.12
CA TRP A 65 -0.30 -10.94 -4.85
C TRP A 65 -1.63 -10.59 -4.20
N MET A 66 -2.63 -10.30 -5.02
CA MET A 66 -4.02 -10.14 -4.61
C MET A 66 -4.92 -11.10 -5.39
N SER A 67 -5.93 -11.65 -4.73
CA SER A 67 -6.91 -12.48 -5.41
C SER A 67 -7.86 -11.62 -6.24
N ASP A 68 -8.02 -11.96 -7.52
CA ASP A 68 -9.07 -11.37 -8.39
C ASP A 68 -10.49 -11.63 -7.88
N ARG A 69 -10.65 -12.58 -6.95
CA ARG A 69 -11.92 -12.94 -6.30
C ARG A 69 -12.02 -12.42 -4.87
N SER A 70 -11.12 -11.52 -4.46
CA SER A 70 -11.19 -10.89 -3.15
C SER A 70 -12.48 -10.08 -3.03
N ARG A 71 -13.10 -10.16 -1.85
CA ARG A 71 -14.33 -9.43 -1.53
C ARG A 71 -13.98 -8.28 -0.60
N PHE A 72 -14.32 -7.08 -1.01
CA PHE A 72 -14.16 -5.86 -0.22
C PHE A 72 -15.48 -5.56 0.49
N GLU A 73 -15.68 -6.26 1.59
CA GLU A 73 -16.90 -6.22 2.42
C GLU A 73 -16.51 -5.92 3.88
N VAL A 74 -17.28 -5.07 4.56
CA VAL A 74 -17.07 -4.77 5.99
C VAL A 74 -17.21 -6.05 6.83
N GLY A 75 -16.27 -6.27 7.75
CA GLY A 75 -16.22 -7.44 8.64
C GLY A 75 -15.69 -8.72 7.98
N ARG A 76 -15.36 -8.71 6.69
CA ARG A 76 -14.88 -9.90 5.97
C ARG A 76 -13.39 -9.81 5.65
N SER A 77 -12.65 -10.90 5.88
CA SER A 77 -11.22 -10.94 5.60
C SER A 77 -10.93 -10.85 4.09
N ILE A 78 -9.98 -9.97 3.74
CA ILE A 78 -9.48 -9.75 2.38
C ILE A 78 -8.53 -10.90 1.99
N ARG A 79 -8.53 -11.30 0.71
CA ARG A 79 -7.73 -12.44 0.21
C ARG A 79 -6.56 -11.97 -0.65
N GLY A 80 -5.34 -12.23 -0.19
CA GLY A 80 -4.08 -11.74 -0.75
C GLY A 80 -3.44 -10.69 0.15
N GLY A 81 -2.37 -10.05 -0.30
CA GLY A 81 -1.66 -9.04 0.47
C GLY A 81 -1.05 -9.58 1.76
N ILE A 82 -1.09 -8.77 2.82
CA ILE A 82 -0.54 -9.08 4.14
C ILE A 82 -1.66 -9.06 5.19
N PRO A 83 -2.33 -10.20 5.46
CA PRO A 83 -3.31 -10.30 6.53
C PRO A 83 -2.62 -10.34 7.90
N LEU A 84 -3.16 -9.59 8.87
CA LEU A 84 -2.76 -9.71 10.27
C LEU A 84 -3.55 -10.84 10.93
N CYS A 85 -2.83 -11.81 11.48
CA CYS A 85 -3.42 -12.92 12.24
C CYS A 85 -3.16 -12.71 13.73
N TRP A 86 -4.18 -12.28 14.48
CA TRP A 86 -4.04 -11.94 15.90
C TRP A 86 -5.41 -11.91 16.59
N PRO A 87 -5.57 -12.42 17.83
CA PRO A 87 -4.53 -12.90 18.74
C PRO A 87 -4.10 -14.36 18.55
N TRP A 88 -4.64 -15.07 17.57
CA TRP A 88 -4.22 -16.45 17.25
C TRP A 88 -3.94 -16.64 15.76
N PHE A 89 -3.25 -17.74 15.44
CA PHE A 89 -2.94 -18.14 14.07
C PHE A 89 -3.64 -19.46 13.75
N GLY A 90 -4.31 -19.53 12.59
CA GLY A 90 -5.08 -20.71 12.18
C GLY A 90 -6.37 -20.88 12.98
N ALA A 91 -6.76 -22.11 13.27
CA ALA A 91 -7.92 -22.38 14.12
C ALA A 91 -7.70 -21.83 15.53
N HIS A 92 -8.75 -21.31 16.15
CA HIS A 92 -8.69 -20.85 17.52
C HIS A 92 -8.37 -22.05 18.46
N PRO A 93 -7.51 -21.87 19.49
CA PRO A 93 -6.88 -22.98 20.22
C PRO A 93 -7.85 -23.86 21.04
N THR A 94 -9.02 -23.35 21.41
CA THR A 94 -9.96 -24.06 22.31
C THR A 94 -11.41 -24.01 21.84
N ASP A 95 -11.85 -22.87 21.32
CA ASP A 95 -13.20 -22.67 20.76
C ASP A 95 -13.21 -22.72 19.23
N SER A 96 -13.79 -23.77 18.64
CA SER A 96 -13.88 -23.95 17.18
C SER A 96 -15.00 -23.15 16.51
N SER A 97 -15.83 -22.43 17.28
CA SER A 97 -16.89 -21.56 16.73
C SER A 97 -16.36 -20.19 16.29
N LEU A 98 -15.18 -19.80 16.78
CA LEU A 98 -14.52 -18.55 16.42
C LEU A 98 -13.84 -18.65 15.05
N CYS A 99 -13.63 -17.49 14.42
CA CYS A 99 -12.98 -17.41 13.13
C CYS A 99 -11.52 -17.89 13.21
N MET A 100 -11.01 -18.39 12.09
CA MET A 100 -9.58 -18.64 11.97
C MET A 100 -8.83 -17.31 11.86
N HIS A 101 -7.63 -17.25 12.43
CA HIS A 101 -6.69 -16.11 12.37
C HIS A 101 -7.04 -14.87 13.20
N GLY A 102 -7.92 -14.98 14.20
CA GLY A 102 -8.41 -13.82 14.95
C GLY A 102 -9.77 -13.37 14.47
#